data_AF-A0A1H9Y9E5-F1
#
_entry.id   AF-A0A1H9Y9E5-F1
#
_cell.length_a   1.000
_cell.length_b   1.000
_cell.length_c   1.000
_cell.angle_alpha   90.00
_cell.angle_beta   90.00
_cell.angle_gamma   90.00
#
_symmetry.space_group_name_H-M   'P 1'
#
loop_
_entity.id
_entity.type
_entity.pdbx_description
1 polymer ?
#
loop_
_entity_poly.entity_id
_entity_poly.type
_entity_poly.pdbx_seq_one_letter_code
_entity_poly.pdbx_strand_id
1 'polypeptide(L)'
;MKRYEIFTLISLAVVIAIPIFLNLVVFDEQNGSSDEPPQEENGDNNNGNDSNSENGSENEEGSENGDSEEIVWGVDSASYTDEDMYSCVIDNFGEPEVWGRYLGDREGVSAGLDSDEVDYLHENDIQILVIYNHVNDATGYDHGVDHGEQAIEYANNLEVPEGVGLFVDIEPDYPVDAAFMEGWYDRVNDSEYEPAVYGVFDEGSELLEQYNAMEEEVQEDMVVWTAYPQEEVTTKENAPEYDPQGPENSLLYGWQYAIDAETCNIDTNLFRGEMIDYLW
;
A
#
# COMPACT_ATOMS: atom_id res chain seq x y z
N MET A 1 -45.47 -38.63 6.39
CA MET A 1 -44.45 -37.87 7.16
C MET A 1 -43.18 -38.69 7.11
N LYS A 2 -42.04 -38.26 6.58
CA LYS A 2 -41.57 -37.02 5.95
C LYS A 2 -40.58 -37.42 4.85
N ARG A 3 -40.50 -36.62 3.79
CA ARG A 3 -39.60 -36.79 2.64
C ARG A 3 -38.20 -36.30 3.03
N TYR A 4 -37.17 -36.98 2.55
CA TYR A 4 -35.80 -36.46 2.52
C TYR A 4 -35.70 -35.56 1.28
N GLU A 5 -35.43 -34.28 1.49
CA GLU A 5 -34.97 -33.36 0.44
C GLU A 5 -33.48 -33.13 0.70
N ILE A 6 -32.69 -33.39 -0.34
CA ILE A 6 -31.24 -33.22 -0.38
C ILE A 6 -30.97 -31.75 -0.64
N PHE A 7 -30.08 -31.18 0.15
CA PHE A 7 -29.63 -29.80 0.12
C PHE A 7 -29.05 -29.42 -1.25
N THR A 8 -29.57 -28.33 -1.81
CA THR A 8 -28.95 -27.60 -2.92
C THR A 8 -27.87 -26.70 -2.33
N LEU A 9 -26.60 -26.99 -2.63
CA LEU A 9 -25.48 -26.06 -2.47
C LEU A 9 -25.67 -24.92 -3.47
N ILE A 10 -25.86 -23.70 -2.99
CA ILE A 10 -25.73 -22.48 -3.78
C ILE A 10 -24.43 -21.84 -3.30
N SER A 11 -23.37 -22.01 -4.10
CA SER A 11 -22.17 -21.20 -4.01
C SER A 11 -22.57 -19.78 -4.41
N LEU A 12 -22.59 -18.87 -3.44
CA LEU A 12 -22.81 -17.45 -3.68
C LEU A 12 -21.43 -16.82 -3.89
N ALA A 13 -20.99 -16.73 -5.14
CA ALA A 13 -19.91 -15.82 -5.50
C ALA A 13 -20.46 -14.39 -5.39
N VAL A 14 -20.01 -13.66 -4.38
CA VAL A 14 -20.21 -12.21 -4.31
C VAL A 14 -19.10 -11.62 -5.16
N VAL A 15 -19.43 -11.32 -6.42
CA VAL A 15 -18.60 -10.45 -7.26
C VAL A 15 -18.88 -9.04 -6.79
N ILE A 16 -17.94 -8.43 -6.06
CA ILE A 16 -17.95 -7.00 -5.81
C ILE A 16 -17.60 -6.33 -7.14
N ALA A 17 -18.63 -5.93 -7.87
CA ALA A 17 -18.44 -5.19 -9.11
C ALA A 17 -18.13 -3.73 -8.73
N ILE A 18 -16.85 -3.39 -8.67
CA ILE A 18 -16.41 -1.99 -8.66
C ILE A 18 -16.81 -1.36 -10.01
N PRO A 19 -17.56 -0.25 -10.03
CA PRO A 19 -17.95 0.39 -11.28
C PRO A 19 -16.73 1.06 -11.93
N ILE A 20 -16.19 0.43 -12.97
CA ILE A 20 -15.21 1.02 -13.88
C ILE A 20 -15.82 2.28 -14.53
N PHE A 21 -15.40 3.46 -14.10
CA PHE A 21 -15.69 4.71 -14.80
C PHE A 21 -14.78 4.84 -16.02
N LEU A 22 -15.29 4.40 -17.18
CA LEU A 22 -14.72 4.72 -18.48
C LEU A 22 -14.86 6.23 -18.76
N ASN A 23 -13.77 6.98 -18.55
CA ASN A 23 -13.66 8.36 -18.99
C ASN A 23 -13.62 8.43 -20.53
N LEU A 24 -14.79 8.69 -21.12
CA LEU A 24 -14.98 8.87 -22.55
C LEU A 24 -14.60 10.31 -22.91
N VAL A 25 -13.31 10.55 -23.18
CA VAL A 25 -12.84 11.85 -23.69
C VAL A 25 -13.34 12.04 -25.12
N VAL A 26 -14.28 12.96 -25.28
CA VAL A 26 -14.74 13.48 -26.58
C VAL A 26 -13.69 14.48 -27.07
N PHE A 27 -12.94 14.11 -28.11
CA PHE A 27 -12.12 15.04 -28.87
C PHE A 27 -13.02 16.02 -29.63
N ASP A 28 -12.96 17.30 -29.31
CA ASP A 28 -13.48 18.38 -30.15
C ASP A 28 -12.32 19.01 -30.93
N GLU A 29 -12.48 19.03 -32.25
CA GLU A 29 -11.47 19.42 -33.22
C GLU A 29 -11.74 20.87 -33.64
N GLN A 30 -10.89 21.82 -33.24
CA GLN A 30 -10.87 23.13 -33.89
C GLN A 30 -9.46 23.60 -34.24
N ASN A 31 -9.31 23.81 -35.54
CA ASN A 31 -8.12 24.14 -36.29
C ASN A 31 -8.10 25.65 -36.60
N GLY A 32 -6.93 26.28 -36.53
CA GLY A 32 -6.60 27.45 -37.37
C GLY A 32 -5.97 28.68 -36.71
N SER A 33 -4.63 28.82 -36.89
CA SER A 33 -3.88 29.94 -37.50
C SER A 33 -4.14 31.38 -36.99
N SER A 34 -3.19 32.31 -36.76
CA SER A 34 -1.76 32.48 -37.08
C SER A 34 -1.30 33.82 -36.46
N ASP A 35 0.02 33.99 -36.30
CA ASP A 35 0.84 35.22 -36.49
C ASP A 35 1.80 35.56 -35.33
N GLU A 36 3.09 35.32 -35.64
CA GLU A 36 4.33 35.87 -35.07
C GLU A 36 4.62 37.29 -35.67
N PRO A 37 5.74 38.02 -35.38
CA PRO A 37 6.76 38.03 -34.29
C PRO A 37 7.04 39.53 -33.86
N PRO A 38 8.21 40.03 -33.32
CA PRO A 38 9.53 39.42 -33.08
C PRO A 38 10.36 39.81 -31.83
N GLN A 39 11.36 38.93 -31.57
CA GLN A 39 12.78 39.09 -31.15
C GLN A 39 13.24 40.29 -30.29
N GLU A 40 14.12 40.00 -29.32
CA GLU A 40 15.50 40.55 -29.29
C GLU A 40 16.48 39.69 -28.46
N GLU A 41 17.74 39.65 -28.93
CA GLU A 41 18.89 38.82 -28.55
C GLU A 41 19.83 39.47 -27.49
N ASN A 42 20.81 38.65 -27.07
CA ASN A 42 22.18 38.94 -26.56
C ASN A 42 22.36 38.81 -25.04
N GLY A 43 23.40 38.16 -24.50
CA GLY A 43 24.56 37.50 -25.11
C GLY A 43 25.62 37.16 -24.04
N ASP A 44 26.43 36.14 -24.36
CA ASP A 44 27.85 35.89 -24.04
C ASP A 44 28.42 35.81 -22.59
N ASN A 45 28.90 34.60 -22.27
CA ASN A 45 30.30 34.20 -21.97
C ASN A 45 31.15 35.02 -20.97
N ASN A 46 31.65 34.37 -19.90
CA ASN A 46 33.09 34.02 -19.79
C ASN A 46 33.51 33.23 -18.52
N ASN A 47 34.09 32.08 -18.81
CA ASN A 47 35.31 31.39 -18.31
C ASN A 47 36.25 32.01 -17.24
N GLY A 48 36.89 31.12 -16.44
CA GLY A 48 38.14 31.34 -15.68
C GLY A 48 38.24 30.47 -14.41
N ASN A 49 38.76 29.23 -14.47
CA ASN A 49 40.16 28.79 -14.27
C ASN A 49 40.67 28.95 -12.81
N ASP A 50 41.03 27.87 -12.10
CA ASP A 50 42.42 27.38 -11.93
C ASP A 50 42.60 26.32 -10.79
N SER A 51 43.43 25.31 -11.11
CA SER A 51 44.39 24.50 -10.31
C SER A 51 44.05 23.67 -9.04
N ASN A 52 44.23 22.34 -9.21
CA ASN A 52 45.29 21.45 -8.66
C ASN A 52 45.32 21.08 -7.15
N SER A 53 45.19 19.78 -6.82
CA SER A 53 46.25 18.94 -6.17
C SER A 53 45.73 17.62 -5.54
N GLU A 54 46.36 16.51 -5.97
CA GLU A 54 46.79 15.29 -5.25
C GLU A 54 45.96 14.64 -4.11
N ASN A 55 45.47 13.42 -4.44
CA ASN A 55 45.78 12.13 -3.80
C ASN A 55 45.82 12.02 -2.25
N GLY A 56 44.79 11.40 -1.69
CA GLY A 56 44.77 10.84 -0.33
C GLY A 56 43.81 9.64 -0.29
N SER A 57 44.38 8.44 -0.28
CA SER A 57 43.66 7.18 -0.04
C SER A 57 43.51 7.03 1.46
N GLU A 58 42.27 7.05 1.96
CA GLU A 58 41.91 6.52 3.26
C GLU A 58 40.66 5.66 3.09
N ASN A 59 40.77 4.41 3.52
CA ASN A 59 39.68 3.46 3.61
C ASN A 59 38.74 3.93 4.71
N GLU A 60 37.50 4.23 4.36
CA GLU A 60 36.40 4.26 5.32
C GLU A 60 35.51 3.06 5.05
N GLU A 61 35.33 2.26 6.10
CA GLU A 61 34.48 1.09 6.16
C GLU A 61 33.06 1.49 5.76
N GLY A 62 32.50 0.78 4.78
CA GLY A 62 31.14 0.99 4.30
C GLY A 62 30.17 0.81 5.45
N SER A 63 29.58 1.92 5.89
CA SER A 63 28.23 1.93 6.42
C SER A 63 27.34 1.51 5.25
N GLU A 64 26.79 0.30 5.31
CA GLU A 64 25.66 -0.10 4.47
C GLU A 64 24.49 0.82 4.85
N ASN A 65 24.42 1.96 4.17
CA ASN A 65 23.16 2.68 4.03
C ASN A 65 22.28 1.75 3.21
N GLY A 66 21.17 1.29 3.76
CA GLY A 66 20.14 0.58 3.01
C GLY A 66 19.82 1.37 1.75
N ASP A 67 19.88 0.69 0.61
CA ASP A 67 19.65 1.30 -0.69
C ASP A 67 18.16 1.69 -0.76
N SER A 68 17.85 2.96 -0.55
CA SER A 68 16.52 3.57 -0.78
C SER A 68 16.03 3.46 -2.23
N GLU A 69 16.81 2.79 -3.09
CA GLU A 69 16.50 2.49 -4.49
C GLU A 69 16.03 1.05 -4.70
N GLU A 70 16.08 0.18 -3.68
CA GLU A 70 15.60 -1.20 -3.80
C GLU A 70 14.06 -1.23 -3.83
N ILE A 71 13.52 -1.92 -4.84
CA ILE A 71 12.08 -2.19 -4.97
C ILE A 71 11.84 -3.67 -4.71
N VAL A 72 10.98 -3.94 -3.74
CA VAL A 72 10.58 -5.26 -3.28
C VAL A 72 9.23 -5.62 -3.88
N TRP A 73 9.10 -6.83 -4.42
CA TRP A 73 7.83 -7.33 -4.94
C TRP A 73 7.14 -8.22 -3.91
N GLY A 74 5.84 -8.02 -3.74
CA GLY A 74 5.03 -8.79 -2.82
C GLY A 74 3.60 -8.95 -3.30
N VAL A 75 2.81 -9.59 -2.47
CA VAL A 75 1.39 -9.88 -2.72
C VAL A 75 0.59 -9.59 -1.46
N ASP A 76 -0.72 -9.51 -1.57
CA ASP A 76 -1.60 -9.59 -0.41
C ASP A 76 -2.81 -10.46 -0.76
N SER A 77 -3.47 -10.98 0.27
CA SER A 77 -4.62 -11.86 0.07
C SER A 77 -5.64 -11.77 1.18
N ALA A 78 -6.91 -11.67 0.82
CA ALA A 78 -8.04 -11.84 1.74
C ALA A 78 -8.18 -13.28 2.27
N SER A 79 -7.75 -14.26 1.48
CA SER A 79 -7.76 -15.68 1.86
C SER A 79 -6.54 -16.04 2.70
N TYR A 80 -6.69 -17.07 3.53
CA TYR A 80 -5.60 -17.66 4.32
C TYR A 80 -4.50 -18.21 3.39
N THR A 81 -3.24 -18.01 3.78
CA THR A 81 -2.05 -18.42 3.06
C THR A 81 -1.55 -19.76 3.58
N ASP A 82 -2.06 -20.83 2.96
CA ASP A 82 -1.55 -22.18 3.17
C ASP A 82 -0.52 -22.58 2.08
N GLU A 83 -0.02 -23.81 2.17
CA GLU A 83 0.94 -24.37 1.21
C GLU A 83 0.43 -24.35 -0.23
N ASP A 84 -0.88 -24.55 -0.43
CA ASP A 84 -1.49 -24.54 -1.77
C ASP A 84 -1.52 -23.12 -2.35
N MET A 85 -1.90 -22.13 -1.54
CA MET A 85 -1.88 -20.72 -1.91
C MET A 85 -0.46 -20.24 -2.25
N TYR A 86 0.49 -20.47 -1.34
CA TYR A 86 1.88 -20.07 -1.53
C TYR A 86 2.50 -20.71 -2.78
N SER A 87 2.29 -22.02 -2.97
CA SER A 87 2.76 -22.73 -4.17
C SER A 87 2.13 -22.18 -5.45
N CYS A 88 0.83 -21.83 -5.42
CA CYS A 88 0.15 -21.20 -6.55
C CYS A 88 0.85 -19.91 -6.95
N VAL A 89 1.19 -19.05 -5.98
CA VAL A 89 1.85 -17.77 -6.24
C VAL A 89 3.24 -17.98 -6.84
N ILE A 90 4.07 -18.85 -6.26
CA ILE A 90 5.41 -19.13 -6.82
C ILE A 90 5.34 -19.65 -8.25
N ASP A 91 4.47 -20.63 -8.51
CA ASP A 91 4.40 -21.31 -9.80
C ASP A 91 3.89 -20.41 -10.93
N ASN A 92 3.08 -19.39 -10.61
CA ASN A 92 2.40 -18.56 -11.61
C ASN A 92 2.88 -17.11 -11.66
N PHE A 93 3.38 -16.56 -10.56
CA PHE A 93 3.72 -15.14 -10.42
C PHE A 93 5.18 -14.91 -10.02
N GLY A 94 5.74 -15.77 -9.17
CA GLY A 94 7.10 -15.65 -8.64
C GLY A 94 7.11 -15.64 -7.12
N GLU A 95 8.31 -15.64 -6.54
CA GLU A 95 8.52 -15.70 -5.09
C GLU A 95 8.33 -14.31 -4.47
N PRO A 96 7.29 -14.10 -3.63
CA PRO A 96 7.05 -12.84 -2.94
C PRO A 96 8.00 -12.70 -1.75
N GLU A 97 8.44 -11.47 -1.52
CA GLU A 97 9.24 -11.11 -0.33
C GLU A 97 8.35 -10.53 0.78
N VAL A 98 7.18 -10.01 0.41
CA VAL A 98 6.18 -9.44 1.32
C VAL A 98 4.82 -10.09 1.04
N TRP A 99 4.08 -10.40 2.11
CA TRP A 99 2.70 -10.86 2.03
C TRP A 99 1.79 -10.06 2.98
N GLY A 100 0.83 -9.32 2.42
CA GLY A 100 -0.17 -8.58 3.18
C GLY A 100 -1.27 -9.48 3.73
N ARG A 101 -1.47 -9.45 5.05
CA ARG A 101 -2.41 -10.31 5.78
C ARG A 101 -3.13 -9.58 6.90
N TYR A 102 -4.35 -10.02 7.20
CA TYR A 102 -5.27 -9.31 8.09
C TYR A 102 -5.11 -9.74 9.55
N LEU A 103 -5.16 -8.81 10.50
CA LEU A 103 -5.08 -9.07 11.94
C LEU A 103 -6.24 -9.89 12.53
N GLY A 104 -7.38 -9.92 11.85
CA GLY A 104 -8.60 -10.53 12.38
C GLY A 104 -9.55 -11.02 11.28
N ASP A 105 -10.40 -11.98 11.65
CA ASP A 105 -11.44 -12.49 10.76
C ASP A 105 -12.53 -11.44 10.53
N ARG A 106 -12.84 -11.19 9.26
CA ARG A 106 -14.03 -10.43 8.86
C ARG A 106 -14.90 -11.32 7.98
N GLU A 107 -16.03 -11.78 8.55
CA GLU A 107 -16.89 -12.79 7.92
C GLU A 107 -17.26 -12.41 6.47
N GLY A 108 -16.87 -13.27 5.52
CA GLY A 108 -17.15 -13.09 4.10
C GLY A 108 -16.30 -12.03 3.40
N VAL A 109 -15.30 -11.46 4.09
CA VAL A 109 -14.37 -10.46 3.57
C VAL A 109 -12.94 -10.98 3.63
N SER A 110 -12.41 -11.30 4.82
CA SER A 110 -11.03 -11.74 5.01
C SER A 110 -10.89 -12.81 6.09
N ALA A 111 -9.91 -13.69 5.92
CA ALA A 111 -9.39 -14.56 6.96
C ALA A 111 -8.30 -13.84 7.74
N GLY A 112 -8.40 -13.83 9.07
CA GLY A 112 -7.37 -13.28 9.95
C GLY A 112 -6.17 -14.20 10.07
N LEU A 113 -5.00 -13.61 10.34
CA LEU A 113 -3.78 -14.30 10.72
C LEU A 113 -4.00 -15.13 11.98
N ASP A 114 -3.31 -16.26 12.04
CA ASP A 114 -3.04 -16.99 13.26
C ASP A 114 -1.55 -17.38 13.33
N SER A 115 -1.13 -17.96 14.45
CA SER A 115 0.27 -18.33 14.66
C SER A 115 0.78 -19.36 13.66
N ASP A 116 -0.08 -20.24 13.15
CA ASP A 116 0.35 -21.28 12.20
C ASP A 116 0.62 -20.63 10.82
N GLU A 117 -0.17 -19.63 10.41
CA GLU A 117 0.08 -18.84 9.19
C GLU A 117 1.35 -18.01 9.30
N VAL A 118 1.54 -17.34 10.44
CA VAL A 118 2.72 -16.51 10.72
C VAL A 118 3.99 -17.36 10.64
N ASP A 119 4.05 -18.47 11.39
CA ASP A 119 5.19 -19.38 11.38
C ASP A 119 5.48 -19.87 9.95
N TYR A 120 4.43 -20.19 9.19
CA TYR A 120 4.57 -20.63 7.80
C TYR A 120 5.17 -19.57 6.89
N LEU A 121 4.71 -18.31 6.97
CA LEU A 121 5.25 -17.22 6.16
C LEU A 121 6.72 -16.93 6.51
N HIS A 122 7.07 -16.86 7.80
CA HIS A 122 8.45 -16.62 8.22
C HIS A 122 9.39 -17.80 7.91
N GLU A 123 8.92 -19.05 7.98
CA GLU A 123 9.70 -20.22 7.56
C GLU A 123 10.06 -20.20 6.06
N ASN A 124 9.33 -19.42 5.26
CA ASN A 124 9.59 -19.19 3.84
C ASN A 124 10.26 -17.83 3.56
N ASP A 125 10.85 -17.20 4.59
CA ASP A 125 11.56 -15.92 4.49
C ASP A 125 10.67 -14.75 3.96
N ILE A 126 9.36 -14.79 4.25
CA ILE A 126 8.39 -13.75 3.83
C ILE A 126 8.15 -12.78 4.97
N GLN A 127 8.21 -11.48 4.68
CA GLN A 127 7.79 -10.42 5.59
C GLN A 127 6.27 -10.23 5.53
N ILE A 128 5.64 -9.97 6.67
CA ILE A 128 4.19 -9.83 6.76
C ILE A 128 3.83 -8.34 6.86
N LEU A 129 3.03 -7.86 5.91
CA LEU A 129 2.37 -6.56 5.99
C LEU A 129 1.06 -6.73 6.76
N VAL A 130 0.92 -6.04 7.88
CA VAL A 130 -0.16 -6.27 8.85
C VAL A 130 -1.34 -5.31 8.60
N ILE A 131 -2.50 -5.87 8.25
CA ILE A 131 -3.68 -5.11 7.80
C ILE A 131 -4.81 -5.16 8.83
N TYR A 132 -5.38 -4.01 9.15
CA TYR A 132 -6.59 -3.88 9.96
C TYR A 132 -7.76 -3.40 9.10
N ASN A 133 -8.72 -4.29 8.83
CA ASN A 133 -9.86 -4.00 7.95
C ASN A 133 -11.22 -4.04 8.63
N HIS A 134 -11.32 -3.81 9.94
CA HIS A 134 -12.62 -3.79 10.62
C HIS A 134 -13.33 -2.43 10.53
N VAL A 135 -12.82 -1.52 9.70
CA VAL A 135 -13.41 -0.20 9.42
C VAL A 135 -14.47 -0.30 8.34
N ASN A 136 -15.55 0.46 8.49
CA ASN A 136 -16.57 0.67 7.47
C ASN A 136 -17.15 2.10 7.50
N ASP A 137 -16.62 2.94 8.38
CA ASP A 137 -16.92 4.36 8.55
C ASP A 137 -15.69 4.99 9.22
N ALA A 138 -14.83 5.63 8.44
CA ALA A 138 -13.59 6.24 8.89
C ALA A 138 -13.80 7.70 9.29
N THR A 139 -14.85 8.02 10.06
CA THR A 139 -15.15 9.40 10.50
C THR A 139 -15.11 9.59 12.01
N GLY A 140 -14.56 10.72 12.44
CA GLY A 140 -14.49 11.15 13.83
C GLY A 140 -13.28 10.63 14.61
N TYR A 141 -12.67 11.53 15.38
CA TYR A 141 -11.45 11.26 16.17
C TYR A 141 -11.59 10.10 17.15
N ASP A 142 -12.61 10.13 18.02
CA ASP A 142 -12.82 9.05 19.00
C ASP A 142 -13.00 7.69 18.31
N HIS A 143 -13.54 7.66 17.08
CA HIS A 143 -13.71 6.44 16.31
C HIS A 143 -12.36 5.91 15.78
N GLY A 144 -11.50 6.81 15.30
CA GLY A 144 -10.12 6.47 14.93
C GLY A 144 -9.35 5.87 16.10
N VAL A 145 -9.50 6.47 17.30
CA VAL A 145 -8.92 5.95 18.55
C VAL A 145 -9.46 4.56 18.88
N ASP A 146 -10.78 4.36 18.83
CA ASP A 146 -11.41 3.06 19.13
C ASP A 146 -10.95 1.96 18.15
N HIS A 147 -10.73 2.30 16.88
CA HIS A 147 -10.20 1.37 15.88
C HIS A 147 -8.70 1.08 16.10
N GLY A 148 -7.90 2.10 16.43
CA GLY A 148 -6.50 1.92 16.81
C GLY A 148 -6.35 1.00 18.02
N GLU A 149 -7.20 1.14 19.04
CA GLU A 149 -7.21 0.25 20.21
C GLU A 149 -7.49 -1.20 19.84
N GLN A 150 -8.45 -1.44 18.94
CA GLN A 150 -8.79 -2.79 18.49
C GLN A 150 -7.65 -3.41 17.66
N ALA A 151 -7.03 -2.64 16.78
CA ALA A 151 -5.88 -3.11 15.99
C ALA A 151 -4.71 -3.52 16.90
N ILE A 152 -4.38 -2.68 17.89
CA ILE A 152 -3.37 -2.97 18.91
C ILE A 152 -3.73 -4.24 19.71
N GLU A 153 -5.00 -4.44 20.07
CA GLU A 153 -5.44 -5.66 20.77
C GLU A 153 -5.21 -6.90 19.91
N TYR A 154 -5.55 -6.87 18.62
CA TYR A 154 -5.29 -8.00 17.72
C TYR A 154 -3.79 -8.26 17.54
N ALA A 155 -3.00 -7.21 17.29
CA ALA A 155 -1.55 -7.31 17.12
C ALA A 155 -0.87 -7.92 18.36
N ASN A 156 -1.26 -7.47 19.56
CA ASN A 156 -0.75 -8.03 20.82
C ASN A 156 -1.13 -9.49 21.04
N ASN A 157 -2.34 -9.90 20.61
CA ASN A 157 -2.77 -11.30 20.73
C ASN A 157 -2.01 -12.23 19.78
N LEU A 158 -1.52 -11.70 18.66
CA LEU A 158 -0.69 -12.41 17.68
C LEU A 158 0.81 -12.28 17.97
N GLU A 159 1.19 -11.52 19.01
CA GLU A 159 2.59 -11.24 19.34
C GLU A 159 3.35 -10.56 18.18
N VAL A 160 2.67 -9.68 17.44
CA VAL A 160 3.30 -8.84 16.41
C VAL A 160 4.44 -8.02 17.07
N PRO A 161 5.63 -7.95 16.47
CA PRO A 161 6.76 -7.22 17.03
C PRO A 161 6.54 -5.70 17.16
N GLU A 162 7.26 -5.11 18.11
CA GLU A 162 7.42 -3.65 18.22
C GLU A 162 7.97 -3.07 16.91
N GLY A 163 7.49 -1.89 16.50
CA GLY A 163 7.91 -1.17 15.28
C GLY A 163 7.18 -1.60 14.00
N VAL A 164 6.38 -2.66 14.03
CA VAL A 164 5.59 -3.06 12.85
C VAL A 164 4.46 -2.07 12.61
N GLY A 165 4.27 -1.70 11.34
CA GLY A 165 3.17 -0.84 10.90
C GLY A 165 1.83 -1.55 10.94
N LEU A 166 0.83 -0.92 11.55
CA LEU A 166 -0.56 -1.37 11.47
C LEU A 166 -1.26 -0.55 10.39
N PHE A 167 -1.65 -1.19 9.28
CA PHE A 167 -2.29 -0.51 8.16
C PHE A 167 -3.81 -0.51 8.34
N VAL A 168 -4.39 0.65 8.65
CA VAL A 168 -5.86 0.79 8.57
C VAL A 168 -6.30 0.78 7.12
N ASP A 169 -7.19 -0.15 6.77
CA ASP A 169 -7.74 -0.30 5.44
C ASP A 169 -8.98 0.60 5.26
N ILE A 170 -8.83 1.64 4.42
CA ILE A 170 -9.88 2.59 4.08
C ILE A 170 -10.27 2.42 2.61
N GLU A 171 -11.32 1.64 2.39
CA GLU A 171 -11.90 1.39 1.07
C GLU A 171 -12.57 2.64 0.47
N PRO A 172 -12.58 2.81 -0.87
CA PRO A 172 -13.11 4.01 -1.54
C PRO A 172 -14.56 4.38 -1.22
N ASP A 173 -15.39 3.40 -0.85
CA ASP A 173 -16.81 3.60 -0.52
C ASP A 173 -17.05 3.97 0.96
N TYR A 174 -16.00 3.97 1.80
CA TYR A 174 -16.12 4.32 3.21
C TYR A 174 -16.11 5.86 3.37
N PRO A 175 -17.03 6.42 4.18
CA PRO A 175 -16.89 7.80 4.65
C PRO A 175 -15.55 7.96 5.36
N VAL A 176 -14.82 9.05 5.10
CA VAL A 176 -13.56 9.34 5.78
C VAL A 176 -13.47 10.82 6.16
N ASP A 177 -12.83 11.14 7.28
CA ASP A 177 -12.43 12.50 7.64
C ASP A 177 -11.03 12.56 8.28
N ALA A 178 -10.41 13.73 8.26
CA ALA A 178 -9.09 13.95 8.86
C ALA A 178 -9.06 13.58 10.35
N ALA A 179 -10.15 13.86 11.07
CA ALA A 179 -10.23 13.61 12.50
C ALA A 179 -10.08 12.12 12.84
N PHE A 180 -10.69 11.23 12.06
CA PHE A 180 -10.50 9.79 12.21
C PHE A 180 -9.05 9.37 12.03
N MET A 181 -8.40 9.82 10.95
CA MET A 181 -7.01 9.45 10.68
C MET A 181 -6.05 10.00 11.74
N GLU A 182 -6.30 11.20 12.26
CA GLU A 182 -5.57 11.74 13.42
C GLU A 182 -5.79 10.90 14.69
N GLY A 183 -7.03 10.47 14.95
CA GLY A 183 -7.34 9.61 16.10
C GLY A 183 -6.70 8.22 15.99
N TRP A 184 -6.67 7.65 14.78
CA TRP A 184 -5.96 6.41 14.47
C TRP A 184 -4.46 6.59 14.72
N TYR A 185 -3.86 7.62 14.12
CA TYR A 185 -2.46 7.97 14.26
C TYR A 185 -2.06 8.11 15.73
N ASP A 186 -2.72 8.99 16.47
CA ASP A 186 -2.40 9.27 17.87
C ASP A 186 -2.45 7.99 18.69
N ARG A 187 -3.47 7.14 18.48
CA ARG A 187 -3.62 5.94 19.28
C ARG A 187 -2.57 4.88 19.01
N VAL A 188 -2.23 4.67 17.74
CA VAL A 188 -1.20 3.70 17.32
C VAL A 188 0.19 4.21 17.67
N ASN A 189 0.50 5.48 17.42
CA ASN A 189 1.78 6.11 17.74
C ASN A 189 2.06 6.16 19.26
N ASP A 190 1.02 6.24 20.10
CA ASP A 190 1.14 6.12 21.57
C ASP A 190 1.41 4.65 22.04
N SER A 191 1.49 3.69 21.11
CA SER A 191 1.73 2.26 21.39
C SER A 191 3.17 1.84 21.04
N GLU A 192 3.38 0.54 20.83
CA GLU A 192 4.67 -0.03 20.39
C GLU A 192 4.72 -0.27 18.87
N TYR A 193 3.63 0.04 18.15
CA TYR A 193 3.48 -0.13 16.70
C TYR A 193 3.49 1.21 15.96
N GLU A 194 3.70 1.15 14.65
CA GLU A 194 3.77 2.34 13.80
C GLU A 194 2.43 2.62 13.09
N PRO A 195 1.98 3.88 13.02
CA PRO A 195 0.74 4.24 12.35
C PRO A 195 0.87 4.15 10.83
N ALA A 196 0.05 3.32 10.21
CA ALA A 196 0.02 3.20 8.76
C ALA A 196 -1.41 3.21 8.19
N VAL A 197 -1.55 3.56 6.92
CA VAL A 197 -2.83 3.62 6.20
C VAL A 197 -2.73 3.00 4.82
N TYR A 198 -3.78 2.29 4.44
CA TYR A 198 -4.01 1.79 3.10
C TYR A 198 -5.26 2.42 2.49
N GLY A 199 -5.19 2.72 1.19
CA GLY A 199 -6.36 3.14 0.42
C GLY A 199 -6.04 3.73 -0.96
N VAL A 200 -7.07 4.20 -1.66
CA VAL A 200 -6.94 4.83 -2.98
C VAL A 200 -6.69 6.32 -2.83
N PHE A 201 -5.46 6.76 -3.14
CA PHE A 201 -5.04 8.16 -3.08
C PHE A 201 -4.92 8.78 -4.48
N ASP A 202 -6.01 8.77 -5.27
CA ASP A 202 -6.06 9.45 -6.56
C ASP A 202 -6.46 10.93 -6.44
N GLU A 203 -6.13 11.73 -7.45
CA GLU A 203 -6.48 13.16 -7.48
C GLU A 203 -8.00 13.33 -7.39
N GLY A 204 -8.47 13.88 -6.26
CA GLY A 204 -9.88 14.11 -6.00
C GLY A 204 -10.60 13.01 -5.22
N SER A 205 -9.90 11.96 -4.76
CA SER A 205 -10.44 11.08 -3.72
C SER A 205 -10.70 11.86 -2.43
N GLU A 206 -11.76 11.47 -1.73
CA GLU A 206 -12.04 11.98 -0.38
C GLU A 206 -10.89 11.61 0.57
N LEU A 207 -10.32 10.40 0.45
CA LEU A 207 -9.20 9.97 1.28
C LEU A 207 -7.98 10.90 1.14
N LEU A 208 -7.58 11.24 -0.09
CA LEU A 208 -6.48 12.19 -0.31
C LEU A 208 -6.83 13.60 0.18
N GLU A 209 -8.06 14.08 -0.02
CA GLU A 209 -8.51 15.39 0.49
C GLU A 209 -8.39 15.44 2.03
N GLN A 210 -8.89 14.41 2.70
CA GLN A 210 -8.90 14.34 4.16
C GLN A 210 -7.50 14.09 4.73
N TYR A 211 -6.65 13.32 4.07
CA TYR A 211 -5.27 13.10 4.49
C TYR A 211 -4.50 14.43 4.52
N ASN A 212 -4.62 15.21 3.44
CA ASN A 212 -3.99 16.52 3.33
C ASN A 212 -4.57 17.56 4.30
N ALA A 213 -5.71 17.27 4.93
CA ALA A 213 -6.35 18.15 5.91
C ALA A 213 -5.93 17.85 7.37
N MET A 214 -5.18 16.78 7.62
CA MET A 214 -4.59 16.49 8.94
C MET A 214 -3.48 17.50 9.30
N GLU A 215 -3.05 17.50 10.56
CA GLU A 215 -1.83 18.19 10.97
C GLU A 215 -0.59 17.69 10.19
N GLU A 216 0.31 18.61 9.78
CA GLU A 216 1.45 18.31 8.89
C GLU A 216 2.40 17.25 9.46
N GLU A 217 2.68 17.30 10.77
CA GLU A 217 3.51 16.30 11.48
C GLU A 217 2.91 14.89 11.41
N VAL A 218 1.57 14.78 11.48
CA VAL A 218 0.85 13.50 11.36
C VAL A 218 0.98 12.94 9.94
N GLN A 219 0.93 13.80 8.93
CA GLN A 219 1.11 13.39 7.53
C GLN A 219 2.53 12.87 7.30
N GLU A 220 3.55 13.63 7.70
CA GLU A 220 4.96 13.32 7.46
C GLU A 220 5.42 12.00 8.10
N ASP A 221 4.83 11.63 9.25
CA ASP A 221 5.22 10.44 10.02
C ASP A 221 4.38 9.19 9.70
N MET A 222 3.31 9.31 8.91
CA MET A 222 2.42 8.17 8.64
C MET A 222 2.86 7.37 7.42
N VAL A 223 2.97 6.04 7.59
CA VAL A 223 3.29 5.10 6.51
C VAL A 223 2.09 4.91 5.59
N VAL A 224 2.32 5.07 4.28
CA VAL A 224 1.26 4.97 3.27
C VAL A 224 1.53 3.81 2.32
N TRP A 225 0.51 2.97 2.18
CA TRP A 225 0.38 1.96 1.12
C TRP A 225 -0.78 2.36 0.21
N THR A 226 -0.48 2.85 -0.99
CA THR A 226 -1.51 3.31 -1.92
C THR A 226 -2.00 2.18 -2.83
N ALA A 227 -3.29 2.19 -3.18
CA ALA A 227 -3.88 1.34 -4.21
C ALA A 227 -4.03 2.07 -5.56
N TYR A 228 -3.18 3.08 -5.83
CA TYR A 228 -3.27 3.89 -7.04
C TYR A 228 -1.90 4.29 -7.61
N PRO A 229 -1.72 4.28 -8.96
CA PRO A 229 -2.67 3.83 -9.98
C PRO A 229 -2.86 2.31 -10.01
N GLN A 230 -3.98 1.86 -10.60
CA GLN A 230 -4.24 0.45 -10.87
C GLN A 230 -3.81 0.10 -12.30
N GLU A 231 -3.05 -0.97 -12.42
CA GLU A 231 -2.43 -1.55 -13.60
C GLU A 231 -2.92 -3.01 -13.78
N GLU A 232 -2.33 -3.74 -14.73
CA GLU A 232 -2.62 -5.16 -14.90
C GLU A 232 -1.84 -6.02 -13.90
N VAL A 233 -2.45 -7.11 -13.43
CA VAL A 233 -1.75 -8.13 -12.64
C VAL A 233 -0.62 -8.74 -13.47
N THR A 234 0.58 -8.79 -12.89
CA THR A 234 1.78 -9.32 -13.54
C THR A 234 2.55 -10.27 -12.63
N THR A 235 3.45 -11.06 -13.23
CA THR A 235 4.47 -11.81 -12.50
C THR A 235 5.53 -10.86 -11.94
N LYS A 236 6.28 -11.26 -10.90
CA LYS A 236 7.44 -10.51 -10.36
C LYS A 236 8.39 -10.01 -11.45
N GLU A 237 8.75 -10.85 -12.42
CA GLU A 237 9.67 -10.49 -13.51
C GLU A 237 9.12 -9.43 -14.50
N ASN A 238 7.80 -9.23 -14.51
CA ASN A 238 7.10 -8.31 -15.41
C ASN A 238 6.36 -7.21 -14.64
N ALA A 239 6.71 -7.01 -13.36
CA ALA A 239 6.14 -5.95 -12.55
C ALA A 239 6.38 -4.57 -13.21
N PRO A 240 5.45 -3.62 -13.07
CA PRO A 240 5.65 -2.27 -13.58
C PRO A 240 6.85 -1.59 -12.88
N GLU A 241 7.32 -0.48 -13.46
CA GLU A 241 8.22 0.42 -12.75
C GLU A 241 7.47 1.04 -11.56
N TYR A 242 8.14 1.19 -10.42
CA TYR A 242 7.53 1.78 -9.22
C TYR A 242 7.14 3.24 -9.47
N ASP A 243 5.84 3.51 -9.63
CA ASP A 243 5.29 4.85 -9.90
C ASP A 243 3.94 5.07 -9.17
N PRO A 244 3.89 4.89 -7.84
CA PRO A 244 2.67 5.14 -7.08
C PRO A 244 2.29 6.62 -7.05
N GLN A 245 1.01 6.84 -6.82
CA GLN A 245 0.47 8.16 -6.48
C GLN A 245 -0.11 8.13 -5.07
N GLY A 246 0.19 9.17 -4.30
CA GLY A 246 -0.23 9.31 -2.92
C GLY A 246 0.00 10.72 -2.39
N PRO A 247 -0.25 10.95 -1.10
CA PRO A 247 -0.01 12.25 -0.46
C PRO A 247 1.47 12.64 -0.54
N GLU A 248 1.75 13.91 -0.84
CA GLU A 248 3.14 14.41 -0.97
C GLU A 248 3.90 14.37 0.36
N ASN A 249 3.24 14.72 1.45
CA ASN A 249 3.81 14.73 2.80
C ASN A 249 3.51 13.41 3.48
N SER A 250 4.12 12.32 3.03
CA SER A 250 3.91 11.01 3.63
C SER A 250 5.11 10.09 3.45
N LEU A 251 5.15 9.02 4.24
CA LEU A 251 6.05 7.89 4.02
C LEU A 251 5.41 6.93 3.01
N LEU A 252 5.27 7.37 1.75
CA LEU A 252 4.71 6.59 0.65
C LEU A 252 5.68 5.49 0.22
N TYR A 253 5.53 4.32 0.84
CA TYR A 253 6.44 3.19 0.69
C TYR A 253 5.80 1.99 0.01
N GLY A 254 4.48 1.83 0.08
CA GLY A 254 3.77 0.72 -0.56
C GLY A 254 2.91 1.14 -1.75
N TRP A 255 2.82 0.25 -2.74
CA TRP A 255 1.91 0.38 -3.87
C TRP A 255 1.26 -0.97 -4.22
N GLN A 256 -0.05 -1.09 -4.03
CA GLN A 256 -0.86 -2.12 -4.66
C GLN A 256 -1.17 -1.70 -6.09
N TYR A 257 -0.44 -2.27 -7.05
CA TYR A 257 -0.57 -1.87 -8.45
C TYR A 257 -1.64 -2.65 -9.18
N ALA A 258 -2.09 -3.81 -8.70
CA ALA A 258 -3.19 -4.52 -9.33
C ALA A 258 -3.92 -5.44 -8.34
N ILE A 259 -5.20 -5.65 -8.61
CA ILE A 259 -6.11 -6.45 -7.79
C ILE A 259 -6.65 -7.70 -8.51
N ASP A 260 -7.17 -8.65 -7.73
CA ASP A 260 -8.02 -9.77 -8.14
C ASP A 260 -7.37 -10.67 -9.20
N ALA A 261 -6.16 -11.16 -8.94
CA ALA A 261 -5.51 -12.14 -9.80
C ALA A 261 -6.35 -13.43 -9.89
N GLU A 262 -6.99 -13.69 -11.04
CA GLU A 262 -7.92 -14.83 -11.22
C GLU A 262 -7.29 -16.21 -10.89
N THR A 263 -5.96 -16.34 -11.00
CA THR A 263 -5.27 -17.63 -10.85
C THR A 263 -5.07 -18.04 -9.40
N CYS A 264 -4.69 -17.11 -8.51
CA CYS A 264 -4.39 -17.40 -7.10
C CYS A 264 -5.16 -16.50 -6.10
N ASN A 265 -6.09 -15.65 -6.55
CA ASN A 265 -6.88 -14.75 -5.68
C ASN A 265 -5.99 -13.91 -4.74
N ILE A 266 -5.04 -13.22 -5.35
CA ILE A 266 -4.10 -12.30 -4.70
C ILE A 266 -4.16 -10.95 -5.41
N ASP A 267 -3.69 -9.93 -4.70
CA ASP A 267 -3.34 -8.64 -5.26
C ASP A 267 -1.81 -8.54 -5.35
N THR A 268 -1.29 -7.71 -6.26
CA THR A 268 0.15 -7.59 -6.51
C THR A 268 0.67 -6.22 -6.14
N ASN A 269 1.82 -6.22 -5.47
CA ASN A 269 2.36 -5.06 -4.80
C ASN A 269 3.83 -4.81 -5.12
N LEU A 270 4.23 -3.55 -5.05
CA LEU A 270 5.62 -3.11 -5.00
C LEU A 270 5.83 -2.24 -3.77
N PHE A 271 7.01 -2.39 -3.15
CA PHE A 271 7.39 -1.66 -1.95
C PHE A 271 8.78 -1.06 -2.12
N ARG A 272 9.01 0.12 -1.56
CA ARG A 272 10.37 0.64 -1.39
C ARG A 272 11.09 -0.14 -0.28
N GLY A 273 12.42 -0.21 -0.34
CA GLY A 273 13.23 -0.86 0.69
C GLY A 273 12.96 -0.35 2.11
N GLU A 274 12.64 0.94 2.28
CA GLU A 274 12.26 1.53 3.56
C GLU A 274 10.99 0.93 4.17
N MET A 275 10.13 0.29 3.36
CA MET A 275 8.93 -0.39 3.87
C MET A 275 9.29 -1.52 4.83
N ILE A 276 10.44 -2.19 4.62
CA ILE A 276 10.84 -3.39 5.38
C ILE A 276 10.97 -3.10 6.87
N ASP A 277 11.32 -1.88 7.25
CA ASP A 277 11.42 -1.47 8.66
C ASP A 277 10.07 -1.49 9.39
N TYR A 278 8.95 -1.55 8.65
CA TYR A 278 7.58 -1.54 9.18
C TYR A 278 6.86 -2.89 8.99
N LEU A 279 7.55 -3.94 8.55
CA LEU A 279 6.98 -5.27 8.33
C LEU A 279 7.42 -6.26 9.42
N TRP A 280 6.66 -7.36 9.57
CA TRP A 280 6.94 -8.43 10.52
C TRP A 280 7.74 -9.58 9.88
#